data_AF-A0A947CC22-F1
#
_entry.id   AF-A0A947CC22-F1
#
_cell.length_a   1.000
_cell.length_b   1.000
_cell.length_c   1.000
_cell.angle_alpha   90.00
_cell.angle_beta   90.00
_cell.angle_gamma   90.00
#
_symmetry.space_group_name_H-M   'P 1'
#
loop_
_entity.id
_entity.type
_entity.pdbx_description
1 polymer ?
#
loop_
_entity_poly.entity_id
_entity_poly.type
_entity_poly.pdbx_seq_one_letter_code
_entity_poly.pdbx_strand_id
1 'polypeptide(L)' 'LAERIQAAVDPDVEVMYLPLPTDDPKVRKPDITRARRILGWEPAVGLNEGLTNTISYFRALHERQPLRPPPVITEGTEA' A
#
# COMPACT_ATOMS: atom_id res chain seq x y z
N LEU A 1 7.75 -2.00 2.34
CA LEU A 1 6.27 -2.18 2.36
C LEU A 1 5.85 -3.10 1.22
N ALA A 2 6.25 -2.82 -0.03
CA ALA A 2 5.98 -3.66 -1.19
C ALA A 2 6.27 -5.16 -0.95
N GLU A 3 7.47 -5.51 -0.47
CA GLU A 3 7.85 -6.89 -0.13
C GLU A 3 6.91 -7.58 0.88
N ARG A 4 6.38 -6.83 1.87
CA ARG A 4 5.41 -7.39 2.83
C ARG A 4 4.07 -7.70 2.18
N ILE A 5 3.67 -6.88 1.21
CA ILE A 5 2.44 -7.09 0.44
C ILE A 5 2.63 -8.27 -0.51
N GLN A 6 3.75 -8.31 -1.25
CA GLN A 6 4.16 -9.42 -2.11
C GLN A 6 4.07 -10.75 -1.34
N ALA A 7 4.79 -10.87 -0.22
CA ALA A 7 4.79 -12.08 0.59
C ALA A 7 3.40 -12.49 1.13
N ALA A 8 2.49 -11.54 1.33
CA ALA A 8 1.15 -11.81 1.88
C ALA A 8 0.08 -12.12 0.80
N VAL A 9 0.31 -11.70 -0.44
CA VAL A 9 -0.66 -11.77 -1.55
C VAL A 9 -0.23 -12.80 -2.58
N ASP A 10 0.96 -12.65 -3.12
CA ASP A 10 1.56 -13.51 -4.14
C ASP A 10 3.09 -13.37 -4.08
N PRO A 11 3.82 -14.37 -3.55
CA PRO A 11 5.27 -14.29 -3.42
C PRO A 11 6.01 -14.33 -4.78
N ASP A 12 5.33 -14.76 -5.85
CA ASP A 12 5.95 -14.97 -7.16
C ASP A 12 5.87 -13.72 -8.05
N VAL A 13 5.12 -12.68 -7.65
CA VAL A 13 5.04 -11.43 -8.41
C VAL A 13 6.33 -10.63 -8.32
N GLU A 14 6.85 -10.14 -9.45
CA GLU A 14 8.08 -9.36 -9.48
C GLU A 14 7.90 -7.93 -8.93
N VAL A 15 8.89 -7.44 -8.17
CA VAL A 15 8.95 -6.04 -7.72
C VAL A 15 9.83 -5.25 -8.67
N MET A 16 9.22 -4.32 -9.41
CA MET A 16 9.93 -3.43 -10.33
C MET A 16 10.22 -2.06 -9.69
N TYR A 17 11.39 -1.49 -9.99
CA TYR A 17 11.80 -0.16 -9.54
C TYR A 17 11.73 0.84 -10.70
N LEU A 18 10.90 1.87 -10.55
CA LEU A 18 10.71 2.94 -11.53
C LEU A 18 11.22 4.28 -10.96
N PRO A 19 11.49 5.29 -11.82
CA PRO A 19 11.91 6.61 -11.36
C PRO A 19 10.89 7.23 -10.38
N LEU A 20 11.39 7.89 -9.34
CA LEU A 20 10.55 8.59 -8.36
C LEU A 20 9.91 9.83 -9.01
N PRO A 21 8.61 10.07 -8.82
CA PRO A 21 8.00 11.35 -9.20
C PRO A 21 8.69 12.53 -8.51
N THR A 22 8.85 13.65 -9.22
CA THR A 22 9.60 14.83 -8.74
C THR A 22 9.06 15.38 -7.41
N ASP A 23 7.75 15.30 -7.19
CA ASP A 23 7.07 15.91 -6.05
C ASP A 23 6.89 14.98 -4.83
N ASP A 24 7.41 13.75 -4.88
CA ASP A 24 7.24 12.79 -3.80
C ASP A 24 8.32 12.91 -2.70
N PRO A 25 7.95 13.28 -1.46
CA PRO A 25 8.90 13.32 -0.36
C PRO A 25 9.32 11.90 0.03
N LYS A 26 10.64 11.70 0.12
CA LYS A 26 11.25 10.39 0.39
C LYS A 26 10.85 9.76 1.72
N VAL A 27 10.57 10.56 2.75
CA VAL A 27 10.23 10.08 4.10
C VAL A 27 9.15 10.95 4.71
N ARG A 28 8.18 10.33 5.38
CA ARG A 28 7.15 11.00 6.19
C ARG A 28 7.04 10.31 7.55
N LYS A 29 7.05 11.08 8.63
CA LYS A 29 6.83 10.60 10.01
C LYS A 29 6.10 11.68 10.82
N PRO A 30 4.76 11.60 10.97
CA PRO A 30 4.02 12.62 11.69
C PRO A 30 4.32 12.57 13.20
N ASP A 31 4.48 13.74 13.82
CA ASP A 31 4.43 13.88 15.27
C ASP A 31 2.98 13.94 15.74
N ILE A 32 2.56 12.94 16.52
CA ILE A 32 1.19 12.79 17.03
C ILE A 32 1.04 13.25 18.50
N THR A 33 2.05 13.92 19.07
CA THR A 33 2.04 14.41 20.47
C THR A 33 0.81 15.25 20.77
N ARG A 34 0.39 16.11 19.84
CA ARG A 34 -0.80 16.97 20.01
C ARG A 34 -2.08 16.14 20.14
N ALA A 35 -2.24 15.11 19.31
CA ALA A 35 -3.43 14.25 19.33
C ALA A 35 -3.50 13.43 20.62
N ARG A 36 -2.36 12.87 21.06
CA ARG A 36 -2.27 12.17 22.36
C ARG A 36 -2.62 13.07 23.54
N ARG A 37 -2.06 14.28 23.58
CA ARG A 37 -2.23 15.19 24.73
C ARG A 37 -3.65 15.77 24.83
N ILE A 38 -4.24 16.16 23.70
CA ILE A 38 -5.52 16.88 23.69
C ILE A 38 -6.69 15.91 23.60
N LEU A 39 -6.54 14.84 22.82
CA LEU A 39 -7.64 13.93 22.50
C LEU A 39 -7.54 12.58 23.23
N GLY A 40 -6.41 12.30 23.91
CA GLY A 40 -6.13 10.95 24.39
C GLY A 40 -6.02 9.92 23.27
N TRP A 41 -5.81 10.36 22.03
CA TRP A 41 -5.90 9.53 20.85
C TRP A 41 -4.52 9.07 20.38
N GLU A 42 -4.44 7.81 19.96
CA GLU A 42 -3.33 7.26 19.19
C GLU A 42 -3.79 6.11 18.28
N PRO A 43 -2.99 5.72 17.27
CA PRO A 43 -3.29 4.57 16.42
C PRO A 43 -3.35 3.28 17.26
N ALA A 44 -4.48 2.58 17.19
CA ALA A 44 -4.67 1.30 17.88
C ALA A 44 -4.37 0.08 16.99
N VAL A 45 -4.44 0.24 15.66
CA VAL A 45 -4.27 -0.84 14.69
C VAL A 45 -2.84 -0.85 14.17
N GLY A 46 -2.16 -1.98 14.33
CA GLY A 46 -0.79 -2.17 13.83
C GLY A 46 -0.75 -2.34 12.30
N LEU A 47 0.43 -2.12 11.70
CA LEU A 47 0.60 -2.23 10.24
C LEU A 47 0.17 -3.60 9.70
N ASN A 48 0.57 -4.69 10.34
CA ASN A 48 0.27 -6.04 9.86
C ASN A 48 -1.23 -6.34 9.93
N GLU A 49 -1.90 -5.97 11.02
CA GLU A 49 -3.35 -6.11 11.17
C GLU A 49 -4.10 -5.29 10.11
N GLY A 50 -3.71 -4.03 9.92
CA GLY A 50 -4.27 -3.17 8.88
C GLY A 50 -4.08 -3.75 7.46
N LEU A 51 -2.90 -4.31 7.17
CA LEU A 51 -2.64 -5.00 5.90
C LEU A 51 -3.52 -6.25 5.72
N THR A 52 -3.66 -7.09 6.75
CA THR A 52 -4.54 -8.27 6.70
C THR A 52 -5.99 -7.89 6.40
N ASN A 53 -6.51 -6.86 7.06
CA ASN A 53 -7.87 -6.37 6.84
C ASN A 53 -8.05 -5.82 5.42
N THR A 54 -7.04 -5.09 4.93
CA THR A 54 -7.04 -4.50 3.57
C THR A 54 -7.01 -5.59 2.50
N ILE A 55 -6.13 -6.59 2.62
CA ILE A 55 -6.04 -7.71 1.69
C ILE A 55 -7.36 -8.48 1.64
N SER A 56 -7.96 -8.75 2.80
CA SER A 56 -9.24 -9.46 2.90
C SER A 56 -10.36 -8.70 2.19
N TYR A 57 -10.41 -7.37 2.37
CA TYR A 57 -11.36 -6.51 1.66
C TYR A 57 -11.19 -6.61 0.13
N PHE A 58 -9.96 -6.51 -0.39
CA PHE A 58 -9.72 -6.55 -1.84
C PHE A 58 -9.95 -7.93 -2.46
N ARG A 59 -9.69 -9.03 -1.74
CA ARG A 59 -10.06 -10.39 -2.19
C ARG A 59 -11.58 -10.50 -2.38
N ALA A 60 -12.35 -10.10 -1.37
CA ALA A 60 -13.81 -10.10 -1.46
C ALA A 60 -14.35 -9.14 -2.55
N LEU A 61 -13.69 -7.99 -2.75
CA LEU A 61 -14.05 -7.07 -3.82
C LEU A 61 -13.81 -7.68 -5.20
N HIS A 62 -12.67 -8.34 -5.40
CA HIS A 62 -12.32 -9.00 -6.66
C HIS A 62 -13.28 -10.13 -7.02
N GLU A 63 -13.71 -10.92 -6.02
CA GLU A 63 -14.72 -11.98 -6.21
C GLU A 63 -16.08 -11.44 -6.66
N ARG A 64 -16.50 -10.28 -6.11
CA ARG A 64 -17.78 -9.64 -6.45
C ARG A 64 -17.74 -8.94 -7.81
N GLN A 65 -16.59 -8.32 -8.12
CA GLN A 65 -16.38 -7.55 -9.33
C GLN A 65 -14.94 -7.77 -9.80
N PRO A 66 -14.72 -8.69 -10.76
CA PRO A 66 -13.39 -8.93 -11.30
C PRO A 66 -12.81 -7.63 -11.84
N LEU A 67 -11.70 -7.18 -11.25
CA LEU A 67 -11.00 -6.01 -11.72
C LEU A 67 -10.44 -6.30 -13.12
N ARG A 68 -10.59 -5.34 -14.04
CA ARG A 68 -9.93 -5.42 -15.33
C ARG A 68 -8.42 -5.49 -15.08
N PRO A 69 -7.68 -6.40 -15.76
CA PRO A 69 -6.23 -6.43 -15.60
C PRO A 69 -5.65 -5.06 -15.93
N PRO A 70 -4.66 -4.58 -15.14
CA PRO A 70 -3.99 -3.34 -15.47
C PRO A 70 -3.35 -3.45 -16.86
N PRO A 71 -3.20 -2.33 -17.59
CA PRO A 71 -2.44 -2.33 -18.83
C PRO A 71 -1.03 -2.86 -18.56
N VAL A 72 -0.56 -3.75 -19.44
CA VAL A 72 0.82 -4.26 -19.38
C VAL A 72 1.75 -3.09 -19.63
N ILE A 73 2.57 -2.74 -18.64
CA ILE A 73 3.62 -1.73 -18.81
C ILE A 73 4.73 -2.38 -19.64
N THR A 74 4.76 -2.11 -20.94
CA THR A 74 5.89 -2.49 -21.81
C THR A 74 6.97 -1.41 -21.74
N GLU A 75 8.24 -1.81 -21.64
CA GLU A 75 9.38 -0.89 -21.80
C GLU A 75 9.20 -0.09 -23.09
N GLY A 76 9.06 1.24 -22.99
CA GLY A 76 8.91 2.15 -24.13
C GLY A 76 7.62 2.97 -24.19
N THR A 77 6.72 2.89 -23.20
CA THR A 77 5.68 3.93 -23.06
C THR A 77 6.28 5.10 -22.28
N GLU A 78 6.93 6.01 -23.00
CA GLU A 78 7.27 7.35 -22.48
C GLU A 78 5.97 8.05 -22.04
N ALA A 79 5.98 8.59 -20.82
CA ALA A 79 4.95 9.47 -20.28
C ALA A 79 5.24 10.93 -20.67
#